data_AF-A0A1J9Q9I9-F1
#
_entry.id   AF-A0A1J9Q9I9-F1
#
_cell.length_a   1.000
_cell.length_b   1.000
_cell.length_c   1.000
_cell.angle_alpha   90.00
_cell.angle_beta   90.00
_cell.angle_gamma   90.00
#
_symmetry.space_group_name_H-M   'P 1'
#
loop_
_entity.id
_entity.type
_entity.pdbx_description
1 polymer ?
#
loop_
_entity_poly.entity_id
_entity_poly.type
_entity_poly.pdbx_seq_one_letter_code
_entity_poly.pdbx_strand_id
1 'polypeptide(L)'
;MPPVNQSVLQPSPNRWCLGSRIECERIETAAPPAGVLAAWSDGDCSYILRKMAADSASPESQDHVSKEVHLVHEGGSSSAVWAIGKSAFCKVKSWHPSMGLEGQTIAFVREHVPQIPVPEVIHSWIDEDRTFLILKRVQGVTLRDAWSSFSSLQRDLVLREIASICDLLALKTSAKLQSVSGNPLPERFLAVAKDGFVGPLTSTESLKYFTVPDSDLCPEIGKLFYLYHADLGPGNIMVSKDGSITGILDWEAAGFYPRFWIATKPSIAPGLDFSPPIAEIEEFEWRKRLRMELENRGYPQASGWYMEWRRARPRE
;
A
#
# COMPACT_ATOMS: atom_id res chain seq x y z
N MET A 1 -5.40 4.01 -23.65
CA MET A 1 -4.51 4.73 -22.72
C MET A 1 -3.14 4.07 -22.73
N PRO A 2 -2.05 4.84 -22.69
CA PRO A 2 -0.70 4.26 -22.54
C PRO A 2 -0.62 3.48 -21.22
N PRO A 3 0.21 2.43 -21.10
CA PRO A 3 0.42 1.71 -19.84
C PRO A 3 0.76 2.62 -18.64
N VAL A 4 0.50 2.16 -17.40
CA VAL A 4 0.78 2.95 -16.18
C VAL A 4 2.27 3.26 -16.02
N ASN A 5 3.16 2.39 -16.51
CA ASN A 5 4.61 2.62 -16.56
C ASN A 5 5.05 3.62 -17.67
N GLN A 6 4.12 4.25 -18.39
CA GLN A 6 4.39 5.35 -19.32
C GLN A 6 3.76 6.68 -18.85
N SER A 7 3.39 6.76 -17.56
CA SER A 7 2.76 7.95 -16.98
C SER A 7 3.74 9.10 -16.69
N VAL A 8 5.04 8.86 -16.84
CA VAL A 8 6.09 9.84 -16.57
C VAL A 8 6.90 10.03 -17.84
N LEU A 9 6.93 11.25 -18.35
CA LEU A 9 7.64 11.62 -19.58
C LEU A 9 8.64 12.72 -19.29
N GLN A 10 9.78 12.73 -19.99
CA GLN A 10 10.80 13.76 -19.84
C GLN A 10 10.86 14.66 -21.09
N PRO A 11 10.12 15.79 -21.13
CA PRO A 11 10.20 16.73 -22.24
C PRO A 11 11.53 17.49 -22.32
N SER A 12 12.26 17.64 -21.21
CA SER A 12 13.56 18.32 -21.17
C SER A 12 14.42 17.83 -20.00
N PRO A 13 15.75 18.08 -20.00
CA PRO A 13 16.66 17.49 -19.02
C PRO A 13 16.29 17.70 -17.54
N ASN A 14 15.65 18.82 -17.19
CA ASN A 14 15.27 19.15 -15.82
C ASN A 14 13.75 19.18 -15.59
N ARG A 15 12.94 18.68 -16.55
CA ARG A 15 11.48 18.70 -16.43
C ARG A 15 10.87 17.37 -16.83
N TRP A 16 9.87 16.97 -16.06
CA TRP A 16 9.11 15.73 -16.25
C TRP A 16 7.62 16.03 -16.19
N CYS A 17 6.84 15.47 -17.11
CA CYS A 17 5.39 15.44 -17.02
C CYS A 17 4.98 14.22 -16.20
N LEU A 18 4.20 14.43 -15.14
CA LEU A 18 3.58 13.41 -14.31
C LEU A 18 2.10 13.35 -14.67
N GLY A 19 1.76 12.46 -15.60
CA GLY A 19 0.46 12.43 -16.26
C GLY A 19 0.26 13.61 -17.21
N SER A 20 -0.99 14.04 -17.36
CA SER A 20 -1.42 15.15 -18.21
C SER A 20 -1.53 16.49 -17.48
N ARG A 21 -1.51 16.48 -16.14
CA ARG A 21 -1.86 17.66 -15.32
C ARG A 21 -0.71 18.33 -14.60
N ILE A 22 0.38 17.62 -14.31
CA ILE A 22 1.42 18.09 -13.39
C ILE A 22 2.79 18.01 -14.05
N GLU A 23 3.53 19.10 -13.97
CA GLU A 23 4.95 19.17 -14.32
C GLU A 23 5.79 19.12 -13.03
N CYS A 24 6.81 18.28 -13.03
CA CYS A 24 7.88 18.24 -12.04
C CYS A 24 9.13 18.88 -12.64
N GLU A 25 9.71 19.87 -11.97
CA GLU A 25 10.95 20.54 -12.39
C GLU A 25 12.03 20.40 -11.32
N ARG A 26 13.26 20.09 -11.75
CA ARG A 26 14.45 20.15 -10.90
C ARG A 26 15.03 21.57 -10.95
N ILE A 27 15.22 22.16 -9.77
CA ILE A 27 15.82 23.49 -9.59
C ILE A 27 17.09 23.39 -8.74
N GLU A 28 18.08 24.23 -9.02
CA GLU A 28 19.35 24.27 -8.29
C GLU A 28 19.26 25.07 -6.98
N THR A 29 18.08 25.61 -6.64
CA THR A 29 17.88 26.38 -5.42
C THR A 29 17.21 25.54 -4.33
N ALA A 30 17.65 25.71 -3.08
CA ALA A 30 17.01 25.09 -1.91
C ALA A 30 15.64 25.74 -1.57
N ALA A 31 15.46 27.01 -1.92
CA ALA A 31 14.19 27.72 -1.71
C ALA A 31 13.29 27.55 -2.95
N PRO A 32 12.10 26.94 -2.81
CA PRO A 32 11.16 26.82 -3.91
C PRO A 32 10.51 28.18 -4.23
N PRO A 33 10.27 28.50 -5.51
CA PRO A 33 9.54 29.71 -5.89
C PRO A 33 8.10 29.69 -5.37
N ALA A 34 7.52 30.87 -5.16
CA ALA A 34 6.12 31.00 -4.76
C ALA A 34 5.16 30.43 -5.83
N GLY A 35 4.00 29.92 -5.40
CA GLY A 35 2.94 29.43 -6.30
C GLY A 35 3.15 28.02 -6.85
N VAL A 36 4.09 27.25 -6.30
CA VAL A 36 4.22 25.81 -6.60
C VAL A 36 3.20 24.99 -5.80
N LEU A 37 2.78 23.85 -6.34
CA LEU A 37 1.84 22.93 -5.68
C LEU A 37 2.50 22.18 -4.52
N ALA A 38 3.75 21.77 -4.70
CA ALA A 38 4.58 21.13 -3.69
C ALA A 38 6.05 21.29 -4.07
N ALA A 39 6.93 21.12 -3.09
CA ALA A 39 8.36 21.10 -3.28
C ALA A 39 9.04 20.21 -2.25
N TRP A 40 10.17 19.62 -2.61
CA TRP A 40 11.04 18.91 -1.66
C TRP A 40 12.50 19.11 -2.02
N SER A 41 13.34 19.11 -0.99
CA SER A 41 14.80 19.16 -1.14
C SER A 41 15.36 17.77 -1.44
N ASP A 42 16.40 17.74 -2.27
CA ASP A 42 17.18 16.57 -2.62
C ASP A 42 18.68 16.90 -2.63
N GLY A 43 19.23 17.14 -1.43
CA GLY A 43 20.60 17.62 -1.26
C GLY A 43 20.75 19.07 -1.73
N ASP A 44 21.64 19.29 -2.69
CA ASP A 44 21.94 20.63 -3.23
C ASP A 44 20.92 21.12 -4.26
N CYS A 45 19.91 20.32 -4.59
CA CYS A 45 18.83 20.70 -5.50
C CYS A 45 17.46 20.49 -4.85
N SER A 46 16.43 21.02 -5.48
CA SER A 46 15.04 20.77 -5.11
C SER A 46 14.24 20.34 -6.32
N TYR A 47 13.14 19.64 -6.06
CA TYR A 47 12.11 19.37 -7.05
C TYR A 47 10.86 20.14 -6.69
N ILE A 48 10.16 20.65 -7.70
CA ILE A 48 8.93 21.41 -7.54
C ILE A 48 7.84 20.88 -8.47
N LEU A 49 6.59 20.94 -8.01
CA LEU A 49 5.42 20.57 -8.80
C LEU A 49 4.64 21.82 -9.22
N ARG A 50 4.23 21.87 -10.49
CA ARG A 50 3.35 22.89 -11.04
C ARG A 50 2.22 22.26 -11.85
N LYS A 51 1.11 22.98 -11.97
CA LYS A 51 0.01 22.59 -12.85
C LYS A 51 0.40 22.91 -14.30
N MET A 52 0.17 21.96 -15.20
CA MET A 52 0.34 22.18 -16.64
C MET A 52 -0.80 23.05 -17.18
N ALA A 53 -0.50 23.86 -18.20
CA ALA A 53 -1.53 24.60 -18.94
C ALA A 53 -2.37 23.63 -19.78
N ALA A 54 -3.67 23.90 -19.93
CA ALA A 54 -4.60 22.99 -20.61
C ALA A 54 -4.24 22.71 -22.10
N ASP A 55 -3.46 23.60 -22.73
CA ASP A 55 -3.11 23.53 -24.16
C ASP A 55 -1.66 23.09 -24.41
N SER A 56 -0.93 22.61 -23.40
CA SER A 56 0.42 22.07 -23.63
C SER A 56 0.32 20.77 -24.43
N ALA A 57 0.91 20.75 -25.64
CA ALA A 57 1.00 19.53 -26.45
C ALA A 57 1.62 18.39 -25.63
N SER A 58 1.03 17.19 -25.71
CA SER A 58 1.62 16.00 -25.12
C SER A 58 3.05 15.83 -25.65
N PRO A 59 4.07 15.78 -24.79
CA PRO A 59 5.42 15.60 -25.26
C PRO A 59 5.53 14.30 -26.07
N GLU A 60 6.21 14.36 -27.22
CA GLU A 60 6.58 13.14 -27.95
C GLU A 60 7.37 12.24 -27.01
N SER A 61 6.99 10.95 -26.94
CA SER A 61 7.62 10.02 -26.01
C SER A 61 9.11 9.90 -26.31
N GLN A 62 9.94 10.46 -25.44
CA GLN A 62 11.35 10.10 -25.41
C GLN A 62 11.50 8.97 -24.41
N ASP A 63 11.91 7.79 -24.89
CA ASP A 63 12.13 6.55 -24.13
C ASP A 63 13.30 6.65 -23.12
N HIS A 64 13.59 7.84 -22.61
CA HIS A 64 14.73 8.10 -21.76
C HIS A 64 14.26 8.60 -20.40
N VAL A 65 13.89 7.62 -19.60
CA VAL A 65 13.90 7.70 -18.15
C VAL A 65 15.30 8.14 -17.69
N SER A 66 15.44 9.42 -17.29
CA SER A 66 16.70 9.99 -16.76
C SER A 66 17.28 9.21 -15.57
N LYS A 67 18.56 9.44 -15.22
CA LYS A 67 19.12 8.91 -13.98
C LYS A 67 18.38 9.45 -12.75
N GLU A 68 17.91 10.68 -12.83
CA GLU A 68 17.27 11.43 -11.76
C GLU A 68 15.85 10.95 -11.48
N VAL A 69 15.05 10.75 -12.54
CA VAL A 69 13.69 10.21 -12.44
C VAL A 69 13.62 8.89 -13.17
N HIS A 70 13.46 7.80 -12.41
CA HIS A 70 13.44 6.47 -12.98
C HIS A 70 12.47 5.48 -12.38
N LEU A 71 11.96 4.57 -13.22
CA LEU A 71 11.07 3.50 -12.82
C LEU A 71 11.83 2.54 -11.90
N VAL A 72 11.33 2.35 -10.68
CA VAL A 72 11.89 1.43 -9.68
C VAL A 72 11.07 0.16 -9.50
N HIS A 73 9.79 0.20 -9.84
CA HIS A 73 8.90 -0.94 -9.73
C HIS A 73 7.76 -0.86 -10.74
N GLU A 74 7.43 -2.01 -11.33
CA GLU A 74 6.29 -2.19 -12.23
C GLU A 74 5.42 -3.34 -11.71
N GLY A 75 4.21 -3.01 -11.28
CA GLY A 75 3.19 -3.95 -10.81
C GLY A 75 2.26 -4.38 -11.95
N GLY A 76 2.85 -4.81 -13.07
CA GLY A 76 2.14 -5.06 -14.33
C GLY A 76 1.50 -3.79 -14.90
N SER A 77 0.33 -3.92 -15.53
CA SER A 77 -0.34 -2.81 -16.20
C SER A 77 -1.04 -1.80 -15.27
N SER A 78 -1.05 -2.05 -13.95
CA SER A 78 -1.92 -1.35 -12.99
C SER A 78 -1.21 -0.45 -11.98
N SER A 79 0.12 -0.57 -11.86
CA SER A 79 0.91 0.18 -10.88
C SER A 79 2.34 0.39 -11.37
N ALA A 80 2.86 1.59 -11.16
CA ALA A 80 4.26 1.92 -11.41
C ALA A 80 4.77 2.83 -10.28
N VAL A 81 6.02 2.63 -9.87
CA VAL A 81 6.69 3.51 -8.90
C VAL A 81 7.94 4.07 -9.54
N TRP A 82 8.09 5.38 -9.46
CA TRP A 82 9.22 6.13 -10.00
C TRP A 82 9.99 6.76 -8.86
N ALA A 83 11.29 6.59 -8.80
CA ALA A 83 12.14 7.46 -7.99
C ALA A 83 12.15 8.86 -8.61
N ILE A 84 12.09 9.90 -7.78
CA ILE A 84 12.38 11.29 -8.19
C ILE A 84 13.49 11.81 -7.30
N GLY A 85 14.68 11.93 -7.89
CA GLY A 85 15.91 12.19 -7.16
C GLY A 85 16.19 11.09 -6.14
N LYS A 86 16.87 11.45 -5.05
CA LYS A 86 17.18 10.54 -3.95
C LYS A 86 16.13 10.58 -2.84
N SER A 87 15.29 11.60 -2.81
CA SER A 87 14.46 11.90 -1.64
C SER A 87 12.96 11.63 -1.80
N ALA A 88 12.46 11.33 -3.00
CA ALA A 88 11.04 11.07 -3.21
C ALA A 88 10.74 9.92 -4.18
N PHE A 89 9.50 9.43 -4.11
CA PHE A 89 8.91 8.51 -5.05
C PHE A 89 7.59 9.05 -5.57
N CYS A 90 7.31 8.81 -6.85
CA CYS A 90 6.00 8.98 -7.47
C CYS A 90 5.39 7.62 -7.73
N LYS A 91 4.33 7.29 -6.98
CA LYS A 91 3.52 6.10 -7.19
C LYS A 91 2.34 6.45 -8.09
N VAL A 92 2.18 5.71 -9.18
CA VAL A 92 1.09 5.84 -10.13
C VAL A 92 0.32 4.54 -10.15
N LYS A 93 -0.99 4.61 -10.00
CA LYS A 93 -1.88 3.44 -10.03
C LYS A 93 -3.13 3.72 -10.85
N SER A 94 -3.66 2.68 -11.48
CA SER A 94 -5.02 2.73 -12.02
C SER A 94 -6.01 3.06 -10.92
N TRP A 95 -7.01 3.87 -11.25
CA TRP A 95 -8.00 4.39 -10.32
C TRP A 95 -9.40 4.24 -10.89
N HIS A 96 -10.33 3.92 -9.99
CA HIS A 96 -11.75 3.89 -10.26
C HIS A 96 -12.45 4.82 -9.25
N PRO A 97 -13.56 5.50 -9.59
CA PRO A 97 -14.28 6.38 -8.67
C PRO A 97 -14.69 5.74 -7.34
N SER A 98 -14.88 4.43 -7.33
CA SER A 98 -15.17 3.65 -6.11
C SER A 98 -13.95 3.37 -5.23
N MET A 99 -12.73 3.75 -5.62
CA MET A 99 -11.51 3.49 -4.84
C MET A 99 -11.25 4.60 -3.83
N GLY A 100 -10.85 4.21 -2.62
CA GLY A 100 -10.17 5.13 -1.69
C GLY A 100 -8.83 5.61 -2.25
N LEU A 101 -8.39 6.78 -1.78
CA LEU A 101 -7.06 7.30 -2.11
C LEU A 101 -6.07 6.89 -1.01
N GLU A 102 -4.96 6.25 -1.38
CA GLU A 102 -3.92 5.84 -0.42
C GLU A 102 -3.42 7.02 0.43
N GLY A 103 -3.30 8.22 -0.15
CA GLY A 103 -2.94 9.43 0.59
C GLY A 103 -3.93 9.81 1.70
N GLN A 104 -5.23 9.56 1.52
CA GLN A 104 -6.24 9.76 2.57
C GLN A 104 -6.08 8.72 3.69
N THR A 105 -5.78 7.47 3.33
CA THR A 105 -5.49 6.41 4.30
C THR A 105 -4.26 6.72 5.15
N ILE A 106 -3.17 7.16 4.52
CA ILE A 106 -1.96 7.58 5.23
C ILE A 106 -2.26 8.76 6.16
N ALA A 107 -3.01 9.77 5.71
CA ALA A 107 -3.39 10.91 6.53
C ALA A 107 -4.23 10.48 7.74
N PHE A 108 -5.21 9.60 7.53
CA PHE A 108 -6.04 9.04 8.61
C PHE A 108 -5.18 8.34 9.67
N VAL A 109 -4.26 7.47 9.26
CA VAL A 109 -3.40 6.72 10.19
C VAL A 109 -2.48 7.65 10.95
N ARG A 110 -1.86 8.64 10.28
CA ARG A 110 -1.01 9.64 10.93
C ARG A 110 -1.75 10.42 12.00
N GLU A 111 -3.00 10.78 11.75
CA GLU A 111 -3.83 11.56 12.68
C GLU A 111 -4.34 10.70 13.85
N HIS A 112 -4.80 9.49 13.57
CA HIS A 112 -5.54 8.69 14.55
C HIS A 112 -4.69 7.65 15.29
N VAL A 113 -3.56 7.23 14.69
CA VAL A 113 -2.63 6.21 15.23
C VAL A 113 -1.18 6.66 14.99
N PRO A 114 -0.76 7.81 15.56
CA PRO A 114 0.54 8.45 15.25
C PRO A 114 1.77 7.63 15.66
N GLN A 115 1.59 6.54 16.41
CA GLN A 115 2.66 5.62 16.78
C GLN A 115 3.17 4.81 15.59
N ILE A 116 2.39 4.70 14.52
CA ILE A 116 2.75 3.90 13.34
C ILE A 116 3.54 4.76 12.37
N PRO A 117 4.76 4.36 11.99
CA PRO A 117 5.55 5.12 11.04
C PRO A 117 4.95 4.96 9.63
N VAL A 118 4.40 6.03 9.09
CA VAL A 118 3.80 6.08 7.74
C VAL A 118 4.57 7.06 6.82
N PRO A 119 4.63 6.81 5.50
CA PRO A 119 5.30 7.69 4.55
C PRO A 119 4.76 9.11 4.58
N GLU A 120 5.64 10.10 4.54
CA GLU A 120 5.25 11.50 4.37
C GLU A 120 4.69 11.72 2.95
N VAL A 121 3.46 12.21 2.85
CA VAL A 121 2.81 12.53 1.58
C VAL A 121 3.16 13.97 1.22
N ILE A 122 3.90 14.14 0.12
CA ILE A 122 4.27 15.45 -0.42
C ILE A 122 3.11 16.03 -1.23
N HIS A 123 2.52 15.23 -2.10
CA HIS A 123 1.38 15.64 -2.94
C HIS A 123 0.60 14.44 -3.46
N SER A 124 -0.69 14.59 -3.73
CA SER A 124 -1.51 13.56 -4.36
C SER A 124 -2.59 14.17 -5.25
N TRP A 125 -2.90 13.52 -6.36
CA TRP A 125 -3.97 13.95 -7.26
C TRP A 125 -4.52 12.78 -8.07
N ILE A 126 -5.68 13.03 -8.69
CA ILE A 126 -6.28 12.15 -9.70
C ILE A 126 -6.06 12.80 -11.06
N ASP A 127 -5.60 11.99 -12.00
CA ASP A 127 -5.48 12.36 -13.40
C ASP A 127 -6.16 11.29 -14.25
N GLU A 128 -7.30 11.64 -14.82
CA GLU A 128 -8.17 10.74 -15.56
C GLU A 128 -8.52 9.46 -14.78
N ASP A 129 -7.98 8.32 -15.20
CA ASP A 129 -8.18 6.98 -14.63
C ASP A 129 -6.99 6.54 -13.74
N ARG A 130 -6.19 7.50 -13.25
CA ARG A 130 -5.02 7.22 -12.41
C ARG A 130 -4.98 8.09 -11.17
N THR A 131 -4.40 7.52 -10.12
CA THR A 131 -3.91 8.28 -8.97
C THR A 131 -2.42 8.44 -9.04
N PHE A 132 -1.96 9.63 -8.69
CA PHE A 132 -0.55 9.94 -8.47
C PHE A 132 -0.36 10.30 -7.00
N LEU A 133 0.70 9.76 -6.41
CA LEU A 133 1.05 9.96 -5.02
C LEU A 133 2.55 10.17 -4.90
N ILE A 134 2.96 11.38 -4.50
CA ILE A 134 4.35 11.72 -4.21
C ILE A 134 4.59 11.48 -2.73
N LEU A 135 5.51 10.56 -2.45
CA LEU A 135 5.92 10.20 -1.10
C LEU A 135 7.38 10.58 -0.89
N LYS A 136 7.71 11.05 0.30
CA LYS A 136 9.11 11.13 0.72
C LYS A 136 9.67 9.73 0.89
N ARG A 137 10.92 9.53 0.48
CA ARG A 137 11.62 8.26 0.66
C ARG A 137 11.75 7.93 2.14
N VAL A 138 11.18 6.79 2.54
CA VAL A 138 11.39 6.20 3.86
C VAL A 138 12.82 5.66 3.93
N GLN A 139 13.50 5.95 5.04
CA GLN A 139 14.89 5.53 5.25
C GLN A 139 14.96 4.05 5.64
N GLY A 140 16.02 3.37 5.25
CA GLY A 140 16.26 1.95 5.56
C GLY A 140 16.17 1.06 4.33
N VAL A 141 16.04 -0.24 4.59
CA VAL A 141 15.86 -1.29 3.58
C VAL A 141 14.56 -2.03 3.86
N THR A 142 14.04 -2.78 2.88
CA THR A 142 12.87 -3.62 3.13
C THR A 142 13.21 -4.73 4.12
N LEU A 143 12.23 -5.17 4.90
CA LEU A 143 12.38 -6.31 5.81
C LEU A 143 12.79 -7.55 5.04
N ARG A 144 12.25 -7.73 3.82
CA ARG A 144 12.65 -8.81 2.90
C ARG A 144 14.16 -8.81 2.67
N ASP A 145 14.74 -7.65 2.36
CA ASP A 145 16.18 -7.56 2.04
C ASP A 145 17.06 -7.67 3.28
N ALA A 146 16.56 -7.24 4.44
CA ALA A 146 17.30 -7.34 5.70
C ALA A 146 17.23 -8.72 6.36
N TRP A 147 16.21 -9.54 6.04
CA TRP A 147 15.84 -10.71 6.84
C TRP A 147 16.99 -11.71 7.05
N SER A 148 17.73 -12.05 5.99
CA SER A 148 18.86 -12.99 6.07
C SER A 148 19.98 -12.50 6.97
N SER A 149 20.18 -11.19 7.06
CA SER A 149 21.21 -10.56 7.89
C SER A 149 20.83 -10.45 9.36
N PHE A 150 19.54 -10.53 9.68
CA PHE A 150 19.05 -10.41 11.05
C PHE A 150 19.30 -11.67 11.87
N SER A 151 19.73 -11.48 13.11
CA SER A 151 19.75 -12.52 14.12
C SER A 151 18.33 -13.02 14.45
N SER A 152 18.21 -14.21 15.05
CA SER A 152 16.92 -14.73 15.51
C SER A 152 16.18 -13.72 16.40
N LEU A 153 16.90 -13.10 17.34
CA LEU A 153 16.34 -12.10 18.25
C LEU A 153 15.79 -10.87 17.52
N GLN A 154 16.51 -10.36 16.51
CA GLN A 154 16.02 -9.23 15.71
C GLN A 154 14.76 -9.59 14.93
N ARG A 155 14.72 -10.78 14.32
CA ARG A 155 13.51 -11.28 13.63
C ARG A 155 12.33 -11.39 14.58
N ASP A 156 12.54 -11.90 15.80
CA ASP A 156 11.50 -12.00 16.84
C ASP A 156 11.03 -10.63 17.36
N LEU A 157 11.93 -9.64 17.44
CA LEU A 157 11.59 -8.28 17.84
C LEU A 157 10.73 -7.58 16.77
N VAL A 158 11.14 -7.62 15.51
CA VAL A 158 10.37 -7.04 14.40
C VAL A 158 8.98 -7.69 14.31
N LEU A 159 8.91 -9.01 14.46
CA LEU A 159 7.65 -9.74 14.43
C LEU A 159 6.68 -9.25 15.52
N ARG A 160 7.16 -9.14 16.77
CA ARG A 160 6.36 -8.66 17.90
C ARG A 160 5.94 -7.21 17.73
N GLU A 161 6.78 -6.39 17.12
CA GLU A 161 6.48 -4.99 16.83
C GLU A 161 5.41 -4.86 15.75
N ILE A 162 5.50 -5.61 14.64
CA ILE A 162 4.45 -5.65 13.60
C ILE A 162 3.12 -6.15 14.16
N ALA A 163 3.13 -7.18 15.01
CA ALA A 163 1.91 -7.64 15.65
C ALA A 163 1.33 -6.58 16.62
N SER A 164 2.19 -5.81 17.30
CA SER A 164 1.75 -4.67 18.11
C SER A 164 1.17 -3.54 17.26
N ILE A 165 1.68 -3.32 16.05
CA ILE A 165 1.10 -2.37 15.09
C ILE A 165 -0.31 -2.81 14.69
N CYS A 166 -0.54 -4.11 14.48
CA CYS A 166 -1.89 -4.64 14.24
C CYS A 166 -2.84 -4.35 15.42
N ASP A 167 -2.38 -4.49 16.66
CA ASP A 167 -3.16 -4.15 17.85
C ASP A 167 -3.52 -2.66 17.89
N LEU A 168 -2.54 -1.78 17.61
CA LEU A 168 -2.75 -0.33 17.59
C LEU A 168 -3.73 0.09 16.50
N LEU A 169 -3.63 -0.49 15.30
CA LEU A 169 -4.60 -0.24 14.24
C LEU A 169 -6.00 -0.71 14.66
N ALA A 170 -6.11 -1.92 15.23
CA ALA A 170 -7.38 -2.49 15.63
C ALA A 170 -8.08 -1.69 16.75
N LEU A 171 -7.44 -0.74 17.42
CA LEU A 171 -8.12 0.21 18.30
C LEU A 171 -9.10 1.13 17.55
N LYS A 172 -8.94 1.28 16.24
CA LYS A 172 -9.86 2.05 15.39
C LYS A 172 -10.88 1.11 14.77
N THR A 173 -12.15 1.46 14.96
CA THR A 173 -13.27 0.62 14.52
C THR A 173 -14.26 1.37 13.65
N SER A 174 -14.99 0.61 12.83
CA SER A 174 -16.13 1.07 12.04
C SER A 174 -17.32 0.13 12.22
N ALA A 175 -18.53 0.64 12.01
CA ALA A 175 -19.74 -0.18 11.94
C ALA A 175 -19.88 -0.96 10.62
N LYS A 176 -18.99 -0.72 9.65
CA LYS A 176 -19.01 -1.31 8.32
C LYS A 176 -17.64 -1.81 7.87
N LEU A 177 -17.64 -2.84 7.03
CA LEU A 177 -16.52 -3.28 6.21
C LEU A 177 -16.29 -2.25 5.10
N GLN A 178 -15.28 -1.38 5.20
CA GLN A 178 -15.04 -0.29 4.24
C GLN A 178 -13.64 0.31 4.39
N SER A 179 -13.23 1.15 3.44
CA SER A 179 -12.05 2.00 3.59
C SER A 179 -12.24 3.09 4.64
N VAL A 180 -11.16 3.77 5.01
CA VAL A 180 -11.22 4.92 5.94
C VAL A 180 -12.10 6.06 5.42
N SER A 181 -12.26 6.17 4.10
CA SER A 181 -13.07 7.19 3.43
C SER A 181 -14.51 6.70 3.13
N GLY A 182 -14.88 5.49 3.56
CA GLY A 182 -16.22 4.94 3.32
C GLY A 182 -16.42 4.27 1.95
N ASN A 183 -15.34 4.00 1.22
CA ASN A 183 -15.38 3.35 -0.08
C ASN A 183 -15.26 1.82 0.04
N PRO A 184 -15.61 1.06 -1.01
CA PRO A 184 -15.22 -0.34 -1.16
C PRO A 184 -13.70 -0.56 -0.98
N LEU A 185 -13.33 -1.72 -0.47
CA LEU A 185 -11.93 -2.11 -0.25
C LEU A 185 -11.38 -2.93 -1.43
N PRO A 186 -10.17 -2.64 -1.94
CA PRO A 186 -9.51 -3.42 -2.99
C PRO A 186 -8.90 -4.74 -2.47
N GLU A 187 -9.60 -5.47 -1.59
CA GLU A 187 -9.11 -6.72 -1.02
C GLU A 187 -9.52 -7.92 -1.88
N ARG A 188 -8.68 -8.25 -2.85
CA ARG A 188 -8.91 -9.30 -3.86
C ARG A 188 -9.21 -10.69 -3.28
N PHE A 189 -8.76 -10.97 -2.07
CA PHE A 189 -9.05 -12.26 -1.43
C PHE A 189 -10.49 -12.30 -0.91
N LEU A 190 -11.05 -11.18 -0.47
CA LEU A 190 -12.45 -11.06 -0.04
C LEU A 190 -13.40 -10.59 -1.16
N ALA A 191 -12.89 -10.14 -2.30
CA ALA A 191 -13.72 -9.67 -3.40
C ALA A 191 -14.19 -10.82 -4.31
N VAL A 192 -15.50 -11.08 -4.35
CA VAL A 192 -16.09 -12.08 -5.26
C VAL A 192 -16.23 -11.55 -6.68
N ALA A 193 -16.56 -10.26 -6.82
CA ALA A 193 -16.79 -9.61 -8.10
C ALA A 193 -15.48 -9.44 -8.90
N LYS A 194 -15.63 -9.35 -10.23
CA LYS A 194 -14.52 -9.17 -11.19
C LYS A 194 -13.75 -7.87 -10.98
N ASP A 195 -14.41 -6.86 -10.43
CA ASP A 195 -13.81 -5.56 -10.13
C ASP A 195 -12.79 -5.61 -8.99
N GLY A 196 -12.78 -6.69 -8.19
CA GLY A 196 -11.81 -6.89 -7.12
C GLY A 196 -12.10 -6.09 -5.83
N PHE A 197 -13.32 -5.60 -5.66
CA PHE A 197 -13.73 -4.83 -4.48
C PHE A 197 -14.65 -5.58 -3.52
N VAL A 198 -14.66 -5.17 -2.25
CA VAL A 198 -15.61 -5.63 -1.23
C VAL A 198 -16.15 -4.47 -0.39
N GLY A 199 -17.47 -4.48 -0.14
CA GLY A 199 -18.18 -3.46 0.64
C GLY A 199 -18.41 -2.14 -0.07
N PRO A 200 -18.91 -1.10 0.64
CA PRO A 200 -19.19 -1.09 2.07
C PRO A 200 -20.28 -2.09 2.50
N LEU A 201 -20.06 -2.86 3.58
CA LEU A 201 -21.08 -3.77 4.12
C LEU A 201 -21.30 -3.52 5.62
N THR A 202 -22.56 -3.51 6.07
CA THR A 202 -22.93 -3.62 7.50
C THR A 202 -22.65 -5.03 8.03
N SER A 203 -22.67 -5.22 9.36
CA SER A 203 -22.54 -6.56 9.96
C SER A 203 -23.55 -7.58 9.42
N THR A 204 -24.80 -7.19 9.18
CA THR A 204 -25.83 -8.09 8.64
C THR A 204 -25.57 -8.45 7.18
N GLU A 205 -25.10 -7.50 6.37
CA GLU A 205 -24.74 -7.75 4.97
C GLU A 205 -23.46 -8.60 4.87
N SER A 206 -22.45 -8.31 5.70
CA SER A 206 -21.24 -9.12 5.82
C SER A 206 -21.54 -10.56 6.24
N LEU A 207 -22.45 -10.77 7.19
CA LEU A 207 -22.88 -12.12 7.55
C LEU A 207 -23.41 -12.88 6.33
N LYS A 208 -24.37 -12.29 5.60
CA LYS A 208 -24.90 -12.88 4.37
C LYS A 208 -23.83 -13.11 3.30
N TYR A 209 -22.91 -12.16 3.15
CA TYR A 209 -21.83 -12.23 2.16
C TYR A 209 -20.83 -13.37 2.45
N PHE A 210 -20.52 -13.58 3.72
CA PHE A 210 -19.53 -14.57 4.18
C PHE A 210 -20.12 -15.95 4.51
N THR A 211 -21.44 -16.09 4.60
CA THR A 211 -22.10 -17.41 4.76
C THR A 211 -21.83 -18.31 3.56
N VAL A 212 -21.49 -19.57 3.82
CA VAL A 212 -21.43 -20.63 2.82
C VAL A 212 -22.59 -21.58 3.10
N PRO A 213 -23.50 -21.83 2.13
CA PRO A 213 -24.57 -22.82 2.32
C PRO A 213 -24.00 -24.18 2.72
N ASP A 214 -24.64 -24.84 3.68
CA ASP A 214 -24.30 -26.18 4.15
C ASP A 214 -22.89 -26.34 4.76
N SER A 215 -22.28 -25.22 5.18
CA SER A 215 -21.00 -25.22 5.91
C SER A 215 -21.20 -24.86 7.38
N ASP A 216 -20.55 -25.63 8.26
CA ASP A 216 -20.47 -25.32 9.69
C ASP A 216 -19.34 -24.31 10.01
N LEU A 217 -18.51 -23.97 9.02
CA LEU A 217 -17.44 -22.99 9.18
C LEU A 217 -18.01 -21.60 8.86
N CYS A 218 -18.36 -20.82 9.88
CA CYS A 218 -18.70 -19.42 9.71
C CYS A 218 -17.91 -18.58 10.71
N PRO A 219 -17.04 -17.66 10.25
CA PRO A 219 -16.27 -16.84 11.17
C PRO A 219 -17.18 -15.81 11.84
N GLU A 220 -16.83 -15.45 13.07
CA GLU A 220 -17.51 -14.38 13.77
C GLU A 220 -17.25 -13.04 13.06
N ILE A 221 -18.30 -12.47 12.45
CA ILE A 221 -18.22 -11.16 11.79
C ILE A 221 -18.15 -10.03 12.83
N GLY A 222 -18.85 -10.19 13.95
CA GLY A 222 -18.97 -9.18 14.99
C GLY A 222 -19.84 -7.97 14.58
N LYS A 223 -20.01 -7.04 15.53
CA LYS A 223 -20.73 -5.77 15.31
C LYS A 223 -19.84 -4.64 14.80
N LEU A 224 -18.53 -4.80 14.93
CA LEU A 224 -17.52 -3.81 14.59
C LEU A 224 -16.47 -4.43 13.68
N PHE A 225 -15.93 -3.59 12.80
CA PHE A 225 -14.83 -3.88 11.90
C PHE A 225 -13.62 -3.07 12.35
N TYR A 226 -12.43 -3.63 12.19
CA TYR A 226 -11.20 -3.16 12.82
C TYR A 226 -10.23 -2.68 11.74
N LEU A 227 -9.63 -1.51 11.94
CA LEU A 227 -8.63 -1.02 11.00
C LEU A 227 -7.47 -2.01 10.92
N TYR A 228 -7.11 -2.40 9.70
CA TYR A 228 -6.03 -3.32 9.41
C TYR A 228 -5.39 -2.96 8.06
N HIS A 229 -4.07 -3.14 7.97
CA HIS A 229 -3.30 -2.80 6.78
C HIS A 229 -3.59 -3.70 5.57
N ALA A 230 -3.94 -4.97 5.81
CA ALA A 230 -4.23 -6.00 4.80
C ALA A 230 -3.08 -6.40 3.86
N ASP A 231 -1.98 -5.63 3.76
CA ASP A 231 -0.81 -6.02 2.93
C ASP A 231 0.55 -5.89 3.67
N LEU A 232 0.68 -6.55 4.82
CA LEU A 232 1.92 -6.56 5.62
C LEU A 232 2.94 -7.57 5.09
N GLY A 233 3.21 -7.53 3.79
CA GLY A 233 4.30 -8.28 3.17
C GLY A 233 5.67 -7.72 3.56
N PRO A 234 6.74 -8.54 3.53
CA PRO A 234 8.06 -8.11 3.99
C PRO A 234 8.69 -7.04 3.08
N GLY A 235 8.20 -6.86 1.85
CA GLY A 235 8.58 -5.76 0.96
C GLY A 235 7.98 -4.40 1.35
N ASN A 236 6.88 -4.40 2.11
CA ASN A 236 6.16 -3.19 2.53
C ASN A 236 6.57 -2.70 3.93
N ILE A 237 7.56 -3.35 4.56
CA ILE A 237 8.03 -3.00 5.90
C ILE A 237 9.47 -2.51 5.76
N MET A 238 9.72 -1.26 6.14
CA MET A 238 11.04 -0.66 6.12
C MET A 238 11.69 -0.79 7.50
N VAL A 239 12.96 -1.20 7.50
CA VAL A 239 13.74 -1.38 8.72
C VAL A 239 15.11 -0.70 8.61
N SER A 240 15.61 -0.22 9.74
CA SER A 240 17.00 0.20 9.90
C SER A 240 17.92 -1.01 10.14
N LYS A 241 19.23 -0.77 10.07
CA LYS A 241 20.26 -1.83 10.25
C LYS A 241 20.20 -2.52 11.61
N ASP A 242 19.70 -1.85 12.63
CA ASP A 242 19.53 -2.38 13.98
C ASP A 242 18.26 -3.22 14.15
N GLY A 243 17.34 -3.18 13.19
CA GLY A 243 16.07 -3.89 13.22
C GLY A 243 14.87 -3.05 13.65
N SER A 244 15.03 -1.73 13.86
CA SER A 244 13.88 -0.85 14.16
C SER A 244 13.01 -0.62 12.91
N ILE A 245 11.68 -0.61 13.07
CA ILE A 245 10.76 -0.29 11.97
C ILE A 245 10.81 1.21 11.68
N THR A 246 11.13 1.57 10.45
CA THR A 246 11.25 2.97 10.01
C THR A 246 10.08 3.43 9.15
N GLY A 247 9.25 2.51 8.66
CA GLY A 247 8.02 2.84 7.95
C GLY A 247 7.26 1.62 7.44
N ILE A 248 5.94 1.76 7.34
CA ILE A 248 5.03 0.80 6.71
C ILE A 248 4.52 1.40 5.40
N LEU A 249 4.70 0.70 4.29
CA LEU A 249 4.37 1.14 2.93
C LEU A 249 3.09 0.48 2.41
N ASP A 250 2.57 1.01 1.30
CA ASP A 250 1.43 0.49 0.53
C ASP A 250 0.11 0.36 1.32
N TRP A 251 -0.45 1.52 1.70
CA TRP A 251 -1.67 1.62 2.52
C TRP A 251 -2.97 1.51 1.70
N GLU A 252 -2.92 1.11 0.43
CA GLU A 252 -4.09 1.16 -0.46
C GLU A 252 -5.20 0.19 -0.08
N ALA A 253 -4.83 -0.97 0.47
CA ALA A 253 -5.75 -2.01 0.90
C ALA A 253 -6.17 -1.82 2.36
N ALA A 254 -5.63 -0.83 3.07
CA ALA A 254 -5.93 -0.65 4.47
C ALA A 254 -7.35 -0.09 4.68
N GLY A 255 -8.02 -0.59 5.71
CA GLY A 255 -9.37 -0.20 6.06
C GLY A 255 -9.95 -1.08 7.16
N PHE A 256 -11.26 -1.05 7.34
CA PHE A 256 -11.93 -1.73 8.43
C PHE A 256 -12.39 -3.13 8.02
N TYR A 257 -11.83 -4.16 8.64
CA TYR A 257 -12.05 -5.58 8.32
C TYR A 257 -12.69 -6.35 9.47
N PRO A 258 -13.33 -7.51 9.21
CA PRO A 258 -13.74 -8.41 10.29
C PRO A 258 -12.52 -8.83 11.11
N ARG A 259 -12.70 -9.04 12.42
CA ARG A 259 -11.58 -9.36 13.34
C ARG A 259 -10.77 -10.59 12.88
N PHE A 260 -11.46 -11.60 12.35
CA PHE A 260 -10.80 -12.83 11.87
C PHE A 260 -9.83 -12.57 10.71
N TRP A 261 -10.05 -11.51 9.92
CA TRP A 261 -9.26 -11.27 8.72
C TRP A 261 -7.80 -10.94 9.03
N ILE A 262 -7.54 -10.34 10.20
CA ILE A 262 -6.22 -9.91 10.65
C ILE A 262 -5.23 -11.10 10.69
N ALA A 263 -5.63 -12.24 11.28
CA ALA A 263 -4.81 -13.46 11.27
C ALA A 263 -5.07 -14.38 10.07
N THR A 264 -6.25 -14.29 9.45
CA THR A 264 -6.57 -15.10 8.26
C THR A 264 -5.74 -14.69 7.05
N LYS A 265 -5.56 -13.39 6.79
CA LYS A 265 -4.83 -12.90 5.62
C LYS A 265 -3.40 -13.47 5.51
N PRO A 266 -2.54 -13.42 6.55
CA PRO A 266 -1.23 -14.08 6.52
C PRO A 266 -1.27 -15.60 6.30
N SER A 267 -2.40 -16.26 6.59
CA SER A 267 -2.56 -17.70 6.38
C SER A 267 -2.68 -18.09 4.91
N ILE A 268 -3.20 -17.20 4.06
CA ILE A 268 -3.68 -17.54 2.71
C ILE A 268 -3.05 -16.70 1.59
N ALA A 269 -2.42 -15.57 1.90
CA ALA A 269 -1.97 -14.62 0.90
C ALA A 269 -0.48 -14.80 0.56
N PRO A 270 -0.13 -15.35 -0.63
CA PRO A 270 1.27 -15.48 -1.06
C PRO A 270 1.96 -14.13 -1.32
N GLY A 271 1.19 -13.02 -1.43
CA GLY A 271 1.79 -11.67 -1.47
C GLY A 271 2.59 -11.32 -0.20
N LEU A 272 2.41 -12.07 0.89
CA LEU A 272 3.19 -11.92 2.12
C LEU A 272 4.40 -12.89 2.18
N ASP A 273 4.67 -13.66 1.13
CA ASP A 273 5.89 -14.46 1.03
C ASP A 273 7.11 -13.56 0.76
N PHE A 274 8.31 -14.08 0.99
CA PHE A 274 9.52 -13.40 0.55
C PHE A 274 9.60 -13.39 -0.97
N SER A 275 9.51 -12.19 -1.55
CA SER A 275 9.66 -11.97 -2.98
C SER A 275 10.70 -10.87 -3.24
N PRO A 276 11.81 -11.17 -3.94
CA PRO A 276 12.23 -12.51 -4.37
C PRO A 276 12.50 -13.46 -3.19
N PRO A 277 12.49 -14.78 -3.38
CA PRO A 277 12.84 -15.75 -2.33
C PRO A 277 14.22 -15.48 -1.73
N ILE A 278 14.43 -15.93 -0.49
CA ILE A 278 15.71 -15.86 0.20
C ILE A 278 16.30 -17.26 0.26
N ALA A 279 17.57 -17.41 -0.12
CA ALA A 279 18.24 -18.71 -0.10
C ALA A 279 18.19 -19.32 1.31
N GLU A 280 17.89 -20.62 1.37
CA GLU A 280 17.85 -21.42 2.61
C GLU A 280 16.76 -21.03 3.63
N ILE A 281 15.84 -20.15 3.27
CA ILE A 281 14.72 -19.71 4.11
C ILE A 281 13.41 -20.10 3.43
N GLU A 282 12.45 -20.65 4.19
CA GLU A 282 11.12 -20.97 3.67
C GLU A 282 10.45 -19.70 3.15
N GLU A 283 9.94 -19.71 1.90
CA GLU A 283 9.34 -18.53 1.26
C GLU A 283 8.20 -17.92 2.10
N PHE A 284 7.46 -18.76 2.81
CA PHE A 284 6.32 -18.40 3.65
C PHE A 284 6.67 -18.18 5.12
N GLU A 285 7.96 -18.22 5.51
CA GLU A 285 8.37 -18.11 6.92
C GLU A 285 7.77 -16.85 7.57
N TRP A 286 7.86 -15.69 6.90
CA TRP A 286 7.32 -14.43 7.40
C TRP A 286 5.84 -14.52 7.72
N ARG A 287 5.00 -14.84 6.73
CA ARG A 287 3.54 -14.86 6.93
C ARG A 287 3.10 -15.95 7.91
N LYS A 288 3.83 -17.07 7.97
CA LYS A 288 3.61 -18.15 8.95
C LYS A 288 3.86 -17.65 10.37
N ARG A 289 4.99 -16.99 10.61
CA ARG A 289 5.35 -16.44 11.93
C ARG A 289 4.41 -15.30 12.32
N LEU A 290 4.06 -14.41 11.40
CA LEU A 290 3.13 -13.32 11.65
C LEU A 290 1.75 -13.84 12.05
N ARG A 291 1.23 -14.83 11.34
CA ARG A 291 -0.02 -15.50 11.71
C ARG A 291 0.04 -16.03 13.15
N MET A 292 1.07 -16.80 13.49
CA MET A 292 1.19 -17.41 14.81
C MET A 292 1.26 -16.37 15.94
N GLU A 293 1.98 -15.27 15.72
CA GLU A 293 2.05 -14.17 16.69
C GLU A 293 0.68 -13.47 16.87
N LEU A 294 -0.08 -13.30 15.79
CA LEU A 294 -1.44 -12.74 15.86
C LEU A 294 -2.42 -13.71 16.55
N GLU A 295 -2.33 -15.00 16.29
CA GLU A 295 -3.11 -16.03 16.98
C GLU A 295 -2.83 -16.03 18.48
N ASN A 296 -1.55 -15.93 18.88
CA ASN A 296 -1.13 -15.81 20.28
C ASN A 296 -1.69 -14.56 20.98
N ARG A 297 -2.02 -13.51 20.21
CA ARG A 297 -2.66 -12.28 20.69
C ARG A 297 -4.19 -12.35 20.68
N GLY A 298 -4.78 -13.50 20.33
CA GLY A 298 -6.22 -13.71 20.33
C GLY A 298 -6.94 -13.15 19.10
N TYR A 299 -6.25 -13.00 17.97
CA TYR A 299 -6.93 -12.83 16.69
C TYR A 299 -7.37 -14.21 16.17
N PRO A 300 -8.68 -14.43 15.94
CA PRO A 300 -9.14 -15.67 15.34
C PRO A 300 -8.66 -15.76 13.89
N GLN A 301 -8.41 -16.98 13.43
CA GLN A 301 -8.15 -17.27 12.02
C GLN A 301 -9.31 -18.09 11.45
N ALA A 302 -9.59 -17.91 10.17
CA ALA A 302 -10.69 -18.54 9.45
C ALA A 302 -10.21 -19.08 8.08
N SER A 303 -9.00 -19.61 7.99
CA SER A 303 -8.44 -20.16 6.75
C SER A 303 -9.25 -21.34 6.19
N GLY A 304 -9.77 -22.23 7.05
CA GLY A 304 -10.65 -23.33 6.63
C GLY A 304 -11.94 -22.82 6.00
N TRP A 305 -12.61 -21.88 6.67
CA TRP A 305 -13.77 -21.16 6.10
C TRP A 305 -13.41 -20.51 4.77
N TYR A 306 -12.28 -19.81 4.68
CA TYR A 306 -11.88 -19.11 3.47
C TYR A 306 -11.80 -20.06 2.27
N MET A 307 -11.24 -21.26 2.45
CA MET A 307 -11.15 -22.25 1.38
C MET A 307 -12.53 -22.70 0.89
N GLU A 308 -13.48 -22.94 1.79
CA GLU A 308 -14.86 -23.30 1.41
C GLU A 308 -15.60 -22.12 0.78
N TRP A 309 -15.51 -20.94 1.39
CA TRP A 309 -16.12 -19.71 0.91
C TRP A 309 -15.65 -19.34 -0.49
N ARG A 310 -14.37 -19.58 -0.77
CA ARG A 310 -13.78 -19.29 -2.07
C ARG A 310 -14.06 -20.34 -3.12
N ARG A 311 -14.14 -21.62 -2.74
CA ARG A 311 -14.58 -22.70 -3.63
C ARG A 311 -16.03 -22.52 -4.08
N ALA A 312 -16.91 -22.06 -3.19
CA ALA A 312 -18.31 -21.78 -3.50
C ALA A 312 -18.51 -20.56 -4.42
N ARG A 313 -17.46 -19.75 -4.65
CA ARG A 313 -17.51 -18.49 -5.39
C ARG A 313 -16.27 -18.35 -6.28
N PRO A 314 -16.14 -19.22 -7.31
CA PRO A 314 -15.03 -19.13 -8.24
C PRO A 314 -15.05 -17.77 -8.93
N ARG A 315 -13.85 -17.24 -9.22
CA ARG A 315 -13.75 -16.07 -10.08
C ARG A 315 -14.18 -16.49 -11.49
N GLU A 316 -15.24 -15.87 -11.99
CA GLU A 316 -15.60 -15.90 -13.42
C GLU A 316 -14.56 -15.18 -14.29
#